data_AF-A0A645H278-F1
#
_entry.id   AF-A0A645H278-F1
#
_cell.length_a   1.000
_cell.length_b   1.000
_cell.length_c   1.000
_cell.angle_alpha   90.00
_cell.angle_beta   90.00
_cell.angle_gamma   90.00
#
_symmetry.space_group_name_H-M   'P 1'
#
loop_
_entity.id
_entity.type
_entity.pdbx_description
1 polymer ?
#
loop_
_entity_poly.entity_id
_entity_poly.type
_entity_poly.pdbx_seq_one_letter_code
_entity_poly.pdbx_strand_id
1 'polypeptide(L)' 'MEESISRSAGACHGEMITVDELEWMIHGAGRIPKERTTLYGGAHELASRNHRRIAGCGAFE' A
#
# COMPACT_ATOMS: atom_id res chain seq x y z
N MET A 1 14.31 14.48 7.91
CA MET A 1 14.97 13.41 7.11
C MET A 1 14.14 13.04 5.89
N GLU A 2 12.81 12.97 6.03
CA GLU A 2 11.92 12.69 4.88
C GLU A 2 11.84 13.88 3.90
N GLU A 3 11.86 15.10 4.43
CA GLU A 3 11.79 16.34 3.64
C GLU A 3 13.02 16.54 2.72
N SER A 4 14.19 16.00 3.08
CA SER A 4 15.42 16.15 2.29
C SER A 4 15.43 15.25 1.04
N ILE A 5 14.85 14.05 1.13
CA ILE A 5 14.75 13.14 -0.03
C ILE A 5 13.68 13.66 -0.99
N SER A 6 12.51 14.06 -0.48
CA SER A 6 11.42 14.61 -1.31
C SER A 6 11.83 15.86 -2.07
N ARG A 7 12.54 16.80 -1.42
CA ARG A 7 13.08 18.01 -2.09
C ARG A 7 14.12 17.65 -3.16
N SER A 8 15.03 16.73 -2.87
CA SER A 8 16.05 16.28 -3.83
C SER A 8 15.48 15.49 -5.02
N ALA A 9 14.34 14.82 -4.85
CA ALA A 9 13.61 14.12 -5.91
C ALA A 9 12.74 15.06 -6.77
N GLY A 10 12.78 16.38 -6.53
CA GLY A 10 12.05 17.36 -7.34
C GLY A 10 10.60 17.62 -6.90
N ALA A 11 10.20 17.19 -5.70
CA ALA A 11 8.91 17.61 -5.14
C ALA A 11 8.99 19.10 -4.75
N CYS A 12 8.26 19.97 -5.49
CA CYS A 12 8.21 21.41 -5.21
C CYS A 12 7.52 21.75 -3.88
N HIS A 13 6.68 20.86 -3.37
CA HIS A 13 5.96 21.04 -2.10
C HIS A 13 6.09 19.74 -1.29
N GLY A 14 6.51 19.87 -0.03
CA GLY A 14 6.69 18.76 0.91
C GLY A 14 5.36 18.27 1.48
N GLU A 15 4.37 18.01 0.62
CA GLU A 15 3.07 17.50 1.04
C GLU A 15 3.17 15.99 1.25
N MET A 16 3.21 15.61 2.52
CA MET A 16 3.05 14.24 2.96
C MET A 16 1.57 14.00 3.18
N ILE A 17 1.00 13.01 2.50
CA ILE A 17 -0.38 12.58 2.74
C ILE A 17 -0.29 11.23 3.45
N THR A 18 -0.88 11.15 4.64
CA THR A 18 -0.99 9.88 5.36
C THR A 18 -2.06 8.98 4.75
N VAL A 19 -2.03 7.68 5.07
CA VAL A 19 -3.03 6.72 4.57
C VAL A 19 -4.45 7.14 4.99
N ASP A 20 -4.62 7.58 6.24
CA ASP A 20 -5.90 8.02 6.78
C ASP A 20 -6.47 9.23 6.02
N GLU A 21 -5.64 10.23 5.75
CA GLU A 21 -6.03 11.41 4.98
C GLU A 21 -6.44 11.05 3.55
N LEU A 22 -5.70 10.13 2.91
CA LEU A 22 -6.04 9.65 1.58
C LEU A 22 -7.39 8.93 1.57
N GLU A 23 -7.65 8.06 2.55
CA GLU A 23 -8.94 7.36 2.68
C GLU A 23 -10.09 8.35 2.92
N TRP A 24 -9.88 9.34 3.79
CA TRP A 24 -10.86 10.40 4.04
C TRP A 24 -11.22 11.16 2.77
N MET A 25 -10.21 11.56 1.97
CA MET A 25 -10.44 12.24 0.69
C MET A 25 -11.23 11.37 -0.30
N ILE A 26 -10.89 10.07 -0.40
CA ILE A 26 -11.57 9.13 -1.30
C ILE A 26 -13.03 8.96 -0.89
N HIS A 27 -13.30 8.81 0.40
CA HIS A 27 -14.67 8.73 0.93
C HIS A 27 -15.45 10.03 0.71
N GLY A 28 -14.82 11.19 0.94
CA GLY A 28 -15.42 12.49 0.68
C GLY A 28 -15.81 12.71 -0.79
N ALA A 29 -15.08 12.07 -1.72
CA ALA A 29 -15.40 12.05 -3.14
C ALA A 29 -16.48 11.02 -3.53
N GLY A 30 -17.10 10.31 -2.57
CA GLY A 30 -18.11 9.28 -2.83
C GLY A 30 -17.54 8.01 -3.47
N ARG A 31 -16.25 7.72 -3.24
CA ARG A 31 -15.56 6.54 -3.73
C ARG A 31 -15.21 5.60 -2.58
N ILE A 32 -14.75 4.40 -2.94
CA ILE A 32 -14.35 3.36 -2.00
C ILE A 32 -12.84 3.14 -2.15
N PRO A 33 -12.03 3.32 -1.09
CA PRO A 33 -10.60 3.06 -1.14
C PRO A 33 -10.33 1.56 -1.35
N LYS A 34 -9.32 1.24 -2.16
CA LYS A 34 -8.89 -0.14 -2.44
C LYS A 34 -7.37 -0.23 -2.49
N GLU A 35 -6.81 -0.92 -1.50
CA GLU A 35 -5.41 -1.33 -1.51
C GLU A 35 -5.19 -2.45 -2.53
N ARG A 36 -4.28 -2.20 -3.48
CA ARG A 36 -4.05 -3.06 -4.63
C ARG A 36 -2.56 -3.25 -4.88
N THR A 37 -2.24 -4.32 -5.58
CA THR A 37 -0.88 -4.59 -6.03
C THR A 37 -0.59 -3.95 -7.38
N THR A 38 0.63 -4.09 -7.88
CA THR A 38 1.06 -3.53 -9.17
C THR A 38 0.28 -4.13 -10.35
N LEU A 39 -0.24 -5.34 -10.20
CA LEU A 39 -1.16 -5.98 -11.16
C LEU A 39 -2.64 -5.70 -10.85
N TYR A 40 -2.91 -4.71 -10.00
CA TYR A 40 -4.25 -4.26 -9.61
C TYR A 40 -5.13 -5.30 -8.89
N GLY A 41 -4.54 -6.42 -8.46
CA GLY A 41 -5.21 -7.39 -7.59
C GLY A 41 -5.29 -6.91 -6.14
N GLY A 42 -6.20 -7.49 -5.34
CA GLY A 42 -6.34 -7.15 -3.93
C GLY A 42 -5.09 -7.52 -3.12
N ALA A 43 -4.53 -6.55 -2.38
CA ALA A 43 -3.32 -6.79 -1.58
C ALA A 43 -3.52 -7.87 -0.50
N HIS A 44 -4.70 -7.91 0.12
CA HIS A 44 -5.09 -8.93 1.09
C HIS A 44 -5.12 -10.35 0.50
N GLU A 45 -5.48 -10.50 -0.78
CA GLU A 45 -5.51 -11.80 -1.46
C GLU A 45 -4.09 -12.36 -1.61
N LEU A 46 -3.13 -11.50 -1.97
CA LEU A 46 -1.72 -11.88 -2.11
C LEU A 46 -1.09 -12.21 -0.76
N ALA A 47 -1.39 -11.45 0.30
CA ALA A 47 -0.95 -11.76 1.66
C ALA A 47 -1.48 -13.13 2.13
N SER A 48 -2.77 -13.40 1.88
CA SER A 48 -3.42 -14.67 2.23
C SER A 48 -2.83 -15.87 1.50
N ARG A 49 -2.49 -15.71 0.21
CA ARG A 49 -1.82 -16.75 -0.60
C ARG A 49 -0.43 -17.06 -0.08
N ASN A 50 0.34 -16.03 0.29
CA ASN A 50 1.70 -16.22 0.83
C ASN A 50 1.68 -16.93 2.18
N HIS A 51 0.76 -16.56 3.10
CA HIS A 51 0.64 -17.23 4.39
C HIS A 51 0.34 -18.74 4.23
N ARG A 52 -0.53 -19.11 3.28
CA ARG A 52 -0.82 -20.52 2.96
C ARG A 52 0.39 -21.27 2.41
N ARG A 53 1.21 -20.63 1.57
CA ARG A 53 2.45 -21.24 1.08
C ARG A 53 3.48 -21.45 2.18
N ILE A 54 3.62 -20.51 3.11
CA ILE A 54 4.54 -20.66 4.24
C ILE A 54 4.04 -21.72 5.22
N ALA A 55 2.74 -21.73 5.54
CA ALA A 55 2.14 -22.77 6.38
C ALA A 55 2.18 -24.17 5.74
N GLY A 56 2.20 -24.26 4.40
CA GLY A 56 2.36 -25.51 3.65
C GLY A 56 3.82 -25.93 3.41
N CYS A 57 4.79 -25.07 3.74
CA CYS A 57 6.23 -25.38 3.66
C CYS A 57 6.67 -25.99 5.00
N GLY A 58 6.11 -27.16 5.33
CA GLY A 58 6.36 -27.90 6.57
C GLY A 58 6.35 -29.42 6.39
N ALA A 59 6.43 -29.91 5.16
CA ALA A 59 6.69 -31.30 4.81
C ALA A 59 7.27 -31.27 3.39
N PHE A 60 8.45 -31.79 3.05
CA PHE A 60 9.15 -32.98 3.51
C PHE A 60 10.68 -32.76 3.38
N GLU A 61 11.44 -33.46 4.22
CA GLU A 61 12.84 -33.86 4.02
C GLU A 61 13.08 -34.58 2.68
#